data_AF-A0A8R7UMA2-F1
#
_entry.id   AF-A0A8R7UMA2-F1
#
_cell.length_a   1.000
_cell.length_b   1.000
_cell.length_c   1.000
_cell.angle_alpha   90.00
_cell.angle_beta   90.00
_cell.angle_gamma   90.00
#
_symmetry.space_group_name_H-M   'P 1'
#
loop_
_entity.id
_entity.type
_entity.pdbx_description
1 polymer ?
#
loop_
_entity_poly.entity_id
_entity_poly.type
_entity_poly.pdbx_seq_one_letter_code
_entity_poly.pdbx_strand_id
1 'polypeptide(L)'
;MVTWISQRLGPEVQNVTTIDEAEKIITGGKVAVLAFLDSLSGAHTEELAAASRLEDFNSLYRAVNIYQTTSPDIAKLFHVDPQAKHPSLVLLKKKEAKLTVYDGEFRASAIAEFVSANKIPLVTYHPHTGRHPSGVS
;
A
#
# COMPACT_ATOMS: atom_id res chain seq x y z
N MET A 1 7.05 11.48 -26.19
CA MET A 1 7.48 10.11 -25.85
C MET A 1 8.18 10.20 -24.50
N VAL A 2 7.65 9.56 -23.46
CA VAL A 2 8.26 9.55 -22.12
C VAL A 2 8.86 8.17 -21.93
N THR A 3 10.18 8.11 -21.93
CA THR A 3 10.97 6.88 -21.80
C THR A 3 10.91 6.45 -20.35
N TRP A 4 10.11 5.43 -20.08
CA TRP A 4 10.01 4.77 -18.79
C TRP A 4 11.33 4.00 -18.56
N ILE A 5 12.35 4.65 -18.00
CA ILE A 5 13.62 3.99 -17.67
C ILE A 5 13.39 3.20 -16.38
N SER A 6 12.94 1.96 -16.58
CA SER A 6 12.79 0.96 -15.54
C SER A 6 14.15 0.38 -15.12
N GLN A 7 14.69 0.82 -13.98
CA GLN A 7 15.34 -0.12 -13.08
C GLN A 7 14.22 -0.93 -12.41
N ARG A 8 13.71 -1.93 -13.12
CA ARG A 8 12.68 -2.84 -12.61
C ARG A 8 13.35 -3.82 -11.65
N LEU A 9 13.21 -3.60 -10.35
CA LEU A 9 13.43 -4.63 -9.33
C LEU A 9 12.21 -5.56 -9.35
N GLY A 10 12.12 -6.40 -10.38
CA GLY A 10 11.00 -7.34 -10.59
C GLY A 10 9.65 -6.69 -10.93
N PRO A 11 8.62 -7.50 -11.23
CA PRO A 11 7.27 -7.02 -11.56
C PRO A 11 6.49 -6.43 -10.37
N GLU A 12 7.10 -6.36 -9.19
CA GLU A 12 6.40 -6.33 -7.90
C GLU A 12 6.45 -4.94 -7.24
N VAL A 13 7.53 -4.17 -7.46
CA VAL A 13 7.72 -2.85 -6.85
C VAL A 13 8.25 -1.86 -7.87
N GLN A 14 7.61 -0.68 -7.97
CA GLN A 14 8.02 0.39 -8.87
C GLN A 14 8.69 1.56 -8.14
N ASN A 15 9.81 2.05 -8.66
CA ASN A 15 10.56 3.15 -8.07
C ASN A 15 10.02 4.50 -8.54
N VAL A 16 9.72 5.40 -7.59
CA VAL A 16 9.22 6.75 -7.83
C VAL A 16 10.24 7.75 -7.33
N THR A 17 10.93 8.42 -8.24
CA THR A 17 11.98 9.40 -7.91
C THR A 17 11.55 10.84 -8.17
N THR A 18 10.45 11.03 -8.88
CA THR A 18 9.93 12.34 -9.31
C THR A 18 8.54 12.62 -8.76
N ILE A 19 8.28 13.91 -8.51
CA ILE A 19 6.99 14.40 -8.01
C ILE A 19 5.88 14.17 -9.05
N ASP A 20 6.15 14.38 -10.34
CA ASP A 20 5.17 14.14 -11.42
C ASP A 20 4.61 12.70 -11.39
N GLU A 21 5.48 11.71 -11.18
CA GLU A 21 5.06 10.31 -11.10
C GLU A 21 4.24 10.05 -9.83
N ALA A 22 4.62 10.66 -8.71
CA ALA A 22 3.85 10.63 -7.47
C ALA A 22 2.45 11.29 -7.62
N GLU A 23 2.35 12.44 -8.27
CA GLU A 23 1.09 13.12 -8.54
C GLU A 23 0.19 12.32 -9.47
N LYS A 24 0.75 11.63 -10.46
CA LYS A 24 0.01 10.67 -11.29
C LYS A 24 -0.55 9.51 -10.48
N ILE A 25 0.18 9.01 -9.48
CA ILE A 25 -0.31 7.95 -8.59
C ILE A 25 -1.50 8.48 -7.77
N ILE A 26 -1.40 9.71 -7.24
CA ILE A 26 -2.49 10.40 -6.52
C ILE A 26 -3.73 10.61 -7.41
N THR A 27 -3.50 10.94 -8.68
CA THR A 27 -4.55 11.25 -9.65
C THR A 27 -5.11 9.99 -10.33
N GLY A 28 -4.37 8.89 -10.37
CA GLY A 28 -4.64 7.68 -11.14
C GLY A 28 -5.86 6.86 -10.71
N GLY A 29 -6.58 7.28 -9.66
CA GLY A 29 -7.88 6.70 -9.26
C GLY A 29 -7.84 5.29 -8.63
N LYS A 30 -6.67 4.66 -8.61
CA LYS A 30 -6.45 3.30 -8.08
C LYS A 30 -5.94 3.34 -6.64
N VAL A 31 -5.99 2.18 -5.98
CA VAL A 31 -5.34 2.02 -4.67
C VAL A 31 -3.88 1.77 -4.94
N ALA A 32 -3.04 2.55 -4.29
CA ALA A 32 -1.59 2.47 -4.43
C ALA A 32 -0.94 2.50 -3.06
N VAL A 33 0.15 1.77 -2.93
CA VAL A 33 1.01 1.78 -1.75
C VAL A 33 2.28 2.49 -2.14
N LEU A 34 2.73 3.46 -1.33
CA LEU A 34 4.02 4.10 -1.49
C LEU A 34 4.85 3.88 -0.23
N ALA A 35 6.02 3.29 -0.40
CA ALA A 35 6.98 3.08 0.67
C ALA A 35 8.09 4.12 0.64
N PHE A 36 8.36 4.71 1.79
CA PHE A 36 9.49 5.57 2.08
C PHE A 36 10.63 4.75 2.67
N LEU A 37 11.71 4.66 1.91
CA LEU A 37 12.91 3.93 2.27
C LEU A 37 14.09 4.88 2.31
N ASP A 38 15.15 4.49 3.02
CA ASP A 38 16.45 5.18 2.96
C ASP A 38 17.22 4.80 1.68
N SER A 39 17.08 3.55 1.24
CA SER A 39 17.69 3.02 0.01
C SER A 39 16.67 2.23 -0.80
N LEU A 40 16.71 2.40 -2.13
CA LEU A 40 15.88 1.67 -3.09
C LEU A 40 16.32 0.20 -3.30
N SER A 41 17.39 -0.22 -2.63
CA SER A 41 17.95 -1.57 -2.72
C SER A 41 18.34 -2.06 -1.32
N GLY A 42 17.85 -3.24 -0.95
CA GLY A 42 18.12 -3.89 0.33
C GLY A 42 16.95 -4.71 0.85
N ALA A 43 17.05 -5.16 2.10
CA ALA A 43 16.06 -6.03 2.74
C ALA A 43 14.64 -5.43 2.76
N HIS A 44 14.50 -4.10 2.84
CA HIS A 44 13.19 -3.46 2.81
C HIS A 44 12.50 -3.59 1.46
N THR A 45 13.26 -3.53 0.36
CA THR A 45 12.72 -3.76 -0.98
C THR A 45 12.32 -5.22 -1.16
N GLU A 46 13.09 -6.15 -0.59
CA GLU A 46 12.74 -7.58 -0.59
C GLU A 46 11.45 -7.84 0.20
N GLU A 47 11.29 -7.21 1.37
CA GLU A 47 10.05 -7.30 2.16
C GLU A 47 8.85 -6.70 1.41
N LEU A 48 9.01 -5.59 0.69
CA LEU A 48 7.96 -5.03 -0.18
C LEU A 48 7.60 -5.98 -1.33
N ALA A 49 8.59 -6.59 -1.98
CA ALA A 49 8.36 -7.55 -3.04
C ALA A 49 7.63 -8.79 -2.51
N ALA A 50 8.03 -9.30 -1.35
CA ALA A 50 7.35 -10.38 -0.67
C ALA A 50 5.93 -9.99 -0.23
N ALA A 51 5.73 -8.76 0.28
CA ALA A 51 4.41 -8.22 0.57
C ALA A 51 3.53 -8.20 -0.67
N SER A 52 4.09 -7.78 -1.82
CA SER A 52 3.38 -7.75 -3.10
C SER A 52 2.89 -9.13 -3.50
N ARG A 53 3.68 -10.18 -3.30
CA ARG A 53 3.28 -11.57 -3.59
C ARG A 53 2.15 -12.04 -2.70
N LEU A 54 2.24 -11.72 -1.41
CA LEU A 54 1.18 -12.02 -0.44
C LEU A 54 -0.10 -11.25 -0.74
N GLU A 55 0.03 -9.97 -1.10
CA GLU A 55 -1.05 -9.10 -1.55
C GLU A 55 -1.68 -9.64 -2.83
N ASP A 56 -0.91 -10.03 -3.84
CA ASP A 56 -1.42 -10.57 -5.11
C ASP A 56 -2.28 -11.82 -4.87
N PHE A 57 -1.82 -12.71 -3.97
CA PHE A 57 -2.57 -13.91 -3.58
C PHE A 57 -3.87 -13.61 -2.79
N ASN A 58 -3.86 -12.57 -1.96
CA ASN A 58 -5.00 -12.16 -1.13
C ASN A 58 -5.92 -11.15 -1.85
N SER A 59 -5.45 -10.49 -2.92
CA SER A 59 -6.18 -9.43 -3.62
C SER A 59 -7.15 -9.99 -4.65
N LEU A 60 -8.13 -10.72 -4.18
CA LEU A 60 -9.19 -11.31 -5.01
C LEU A 60 -10.12 -10.27 -5.66
N TYR A 61 -10.00 -8.97 -5.35
CA TYR A 61 -10.94 -7.95 -5.84
C TYR A 61 -10.33 -6.59 -6.25
N ARG A 62 -9.02 -6.32 -6.07
CA ARG A 62 -8.41 -5.05 -6.54
C ARG A 62 -6.88 -5.09 -6.63
N ALA A 63 -6.31 -5.13 -7.83
CA ALA A 63 -4.86 -4.97 -7.99
C ALA A 63 -4.37 -3.68 -7.32
N VAL A 64 -3.41 -3.80 -6.42
CA VAL A 64 -2.76 -2.69 -5.72
C VAL A 64 -1.37 -2.52 -6.31
N ASN A 65 -1.04 -1.30 -6.71
CA ASN A 65 0.31 -1.00 -7.18
C ASN A 65 1.18 -0.59 -6.00
N ILE A 66 2.31 -1.29 -5.83
CA ILE A 66 3.30 -0.98 -4.81
C ILE A 66 4.43 -0.17 -5.42
N TYR A 67 4.69 0.97 -4.81
CA TYR A 67 5.69 1.94 -5.18
C TYR A 67 6.67 2.16 -4.03
N GLN A 68 7.90 2.54 -4.35
CA GLN A 68 8.93 2.88 -3.37
C GLN A 68 9.62 4.18 -3.76
N THR A 69 10.07 4.94 -2.77
CA THR A 69 10.77 6.20 -2.99
C THR A 69 11.71 6.50 -1.82
N THR A 70 12.78 7.23 -2.12
CA THR A 70 13.74 7.77 -1.15
C THR A 70 13.71 9.31 -1.12
N SER A 71 12.86 9.94 -1.95
CA SER A 71 12.86 11.40 -2.13
C SER A 71 11.99 12.08 -1.07
N PRO A 72 12.55 12.89 -0.15
CA PRO A 72 11.80 13.51 0.93
C PRO A 72 10.70 14.46 0.44
N ASP A 73 10.82 15.01 -0.77
CA ASP A 73 9.79 15.84 -1.39
C ASP A 73 8.52 15.04 -1.70
N ILE A 74 8.66 13.77 -2.10
CA ILE A 74 7.51 12.88 -2.29
C ILE A 74 6.88 12.60 -0.91
N ALA A 75 7.66 12.56 0.19
CA ALA A 75 7.11 12.26 1.52
C ALA A 75 6.12 13.35 1.92
N LYS A 76 6.56 14.60 1.75
CA LYS A 76 5.74 15.79 1.98
C LYS A 76 4.47 15.79 1.13
N LEU A 77 4.57 15.36 -0.13
CA LEU A 77 3.43 15.28 -1.04
C LEU A 77 2.34 14.31 -0.54
N PHE A 78 2.76 13.24 0.13
CA PHE A 78 1.88 12.26 0.76
C PHE A 78 1.58 12.57 2.24
N HIS A 79 1.87 13.79 2.71
CA HIS A 79 1.77 14.20 4.12
C HIS A 79 2.52 13.28 5.10
N VAL A 80 3.59 12.65 4.63
CA VAL A 80 4.53 11.88 5.45
C VAL A 80 5.63 12.82 5.91
N ASP A 81 5.93 12.80 7.20
CA ASP A 81 7.07 13.51 7.74
C ASP A 81 8.37 12.91 7.18
N PRO A 82 9.17 13.68 6.41
CA PRO A 82 10.44 13.17 5.89
C PRO A 82 11.46 12.89 6.99
N GLN A 83 11.26 13.45 8.19
CA GLN A 83 12.05 13.21 9.39
C GLN A 83 11.46 12.10 10.29
N ALA A 84 10.35 11.47 9.90
CA ALA A 84 9.80 10.32 10.62
C ALA A 84 10.80 9.16 10.62
N LYS A 85 10.56 8.16 11.48
CA LYS A 85 11.38 6.94 11.50
C LYS A 85 11.20 6.19 10.19
N HIS A 86 12.25 6.16 9.37
CA HIS A 86 12.33 5.30 8.21
C HIS A 86 12.66 3.87 8.63
N PRO A 87 12.12 2.85 7.95
CA PRO A 87 11.23 2.92 6.78
C PRO A 87 9.76 3.21 7.15
N SER A 88 9.07 3.98 6.31
CA SER A 88 7.63 4.30 6.48
C SER A 88 6.83 3.84 5.26
N LEU A 89 5.54 3.57 5.40
CA LEU A 89 4.70 3.15 4.27
C LEU A 89 3.36 3.88 4.30
N VAL A 90 2.82 4.22 3.13
CA VAL A 90 1.52 4.86 3.02
C VAL A 90 0.63 4.16 2.01
N LEU A 91 -0.65 4.05 2.35
CA LEU A 91 -1.69 3.59 1.46
C LEU A 91 -2.51 4.78 0.98
N LEU A 92 -2.53 4.97 -0.33
CA LEU A 92 -3.34 5.97 -1.00
C LEU A 92 -4.65 5.36 -1.49
N LYS A 93 -5.77 6.00 -1.12
CA LYS A 93 -7.11 5.59 -1.54
C LYS A 93 -7.88 6.77 -2.13
N LYS A 94 -7.82 6.92 -3.45
CA LYS A 94 -8.53 8.03 -4.13
C LYS A 94 -10.05 8.00 -3.90
N LYS A 95 -10.69 6.82 -3.90
CA LYS A 95 -12.14 6.70 -3.68
C LYS A 95 -12.59 7.26 -2.32
N GLU A 96 -11.74 7.20 -1.32
CA GLU A 96 -12.03 7.67 0.04
C GLU A 96 -11.36 9.02 0.34
N ALA A 97 -10.63 9.59 -0.65
CA ALA A 97 -9.73 10.73 -0.47
C ALA A 97 -8.87 10.62 0.80
N LYS A 98 -8.52 9.38 1.18
CA LYS A 98 -7.89 9.06 2.45
C LYS A 98 -6.51 8.50 2.18
N LEU A 99 -5.55 9.01 2.93
CA LEU A 99 -4.18 8.55 2.97
C LEU A 99 -3.94 7.98 4.35
N THR A 100 -3.54 6.72 4.40
CA THR A 100 -3.27 6.02 5.66
C THR A 100 -1.78 5.78 5.77
N VAL A 101 -1.16 6.31 6.82
CA VAL A 101 0.25 6.05 7.14
C VAL A 101 0.35 4.77 7.96
N TYR A 102 1.34 3.95 7.62
CA TYR A 102 1.74 2.74 8.32
C TYR A 102 3.05 3.00 9.05
N ASP A 103 2.98 2.96 10.38
CA ASP A 103 4.10 3.11 11.33
C ASP A 103 4.48 1.78 11.99
N GLY A 104 3.93 0.67 11.49
CA GLY A 104 4.18 -0.67 12.04
C GLY A 104 5.51 -1.27 11.55
N GLU A 105 5.71 -2.54 11.88
CA GLU A 105 6.91 -3.26 11.47
C GLU A 105 6.96 -3.40 9.94
N PHE A 106 8.09 -3.04 9.34
CA PHE A 106 8.27 -3.08 7.88
C PHE A 106 8.56 -4.50 7.40
N ARG A 107 7.54 -5.36 7.52
CA ARG A 107 7.59 -6.76 7.12
C ARG A 107 6.56 -7.11 6.07
N ALA A 108 6.88 -8.07 5.22
CA ALA A 108 6.03 -8.55 4.13
C ALA A 108 4.60 -8.89 4.61
N SER A 109 4.51 -9.65 5.69
CA SER A 109 3.23 -10.08 6.29
C SER A 109 2.44 -8.89 6.84
N ALA A 110 3.11 -8.00 7.57
CA ALA A 110 2.47 -6.87 8.22
C ALA A 110 2.01 -5.80 7.21
N ILE A 111 2.79 -5.58 6.15
CA ILE A 111 2.41 -4.75 5.01
C ILE A 111 1.21 -5.36 4.29
N ALA A 112 1.25 -6.66 3.97
CA ALA A 112 0.13 -7.33 3.30
C ALA A 112 -1.16 -7.29 4.13
N GLU A 113 -1.07 -7.52 5.45
CA GLU A 113 -2.18 -7.37 6.39
C GLU A 113 -2.71 -5.94 6.42
N PHE A 114 -1.83 -4.93 6.52
CA PHE A 114 -2.23 -3.53 6.51
C PHE A 114 -2.95 -3.15 5.21
N VAL A 115 -2.40 -3.53 4.06
CA VAL A 115 -3.01 -3.25 2.76
C VAL A 115 -4.33 -4.00 2.63
N SER A 116 -4.41 -5.26 3.05
CA SER A 116 -5.64 -6.06 3.00
C SER A 116 -6.74 -5.53 3.94
N ALA A 117 -6.39 -5.16 5.16
CA ALA A 117 -7.33 -4.60 6.14
C ALA A 117 -7.84 -3.22 5.70
N ASN A 118 -6.98 -2.43 5.04
CA ASN A 118 -7.37 -1.11 4.59
C ASN A 118 -8.04 -1.16 3.22
N LYS A 119 -7.59 -1.94 2.22
CA LYS A 119 -8.12 -1.90 0.82
C LYS A 119 -9.61 -2.23 0.69
N ILE A 120 -10.19 -2.89 1.69
CA ILE A 120 -11.60 -3.25 1.74
C ILE A 120 -12.37 -2.10 2.42
N PRO A 121 -13.45 -1.56 1.81
CA PRO A 121 -14.30 -0.59 2.50
C PRO A 121 -14.88 -1.25 3.77
N LEU A 122 -14.83 -0.55 4.89
CA LEU A 122 -15.17 -1.04 6.24
C LEU A 122 -16.69 -1.30 6.44
N VAL A 123 -17.34 -1.92 5.46
CA VAL A 123 -18.68 -2.50 5.54
C VAL A 123 -18.52 -4.02 5.43
N THR A 124 -18.08 -4.64 6.52
CA THR A 124 -18.52 -6.00 6.79
C THR A 124 -19.94 -5.85 7.33
N TYR A 125 -20.93 -6.00 6.45
CA TYR A 125 -22.28 -6.31 6.88
C TYR A 125 -22.19 -7.58 7.72
N HIS A 126 -22.31 -7.46 9.04
CA HIS A 126 -22.62 -8.60 9.88
C HIS A 126 -24.09 -8.90 9.61
N PRO A 127 -24.46 -9.95 8.83
CA PRO A 127 -25.82 -10.44 8.95
C PRO A 127 -26.02 -10.76 10.42
N HIS A 128 -26.96 -10.03 11.02
CA HIS A 128 -27.44 -10.20 12.36
C HIS A 128 -27.48 -11.68 12.73
N THR A 129 -26.98 -11.99 13.92
CA THR A 129 -27.03 -13.32 14.51
C THR A 129 -28.49 -13.71 14.74
N GLY A 130 -29.13 -14.31 13.73
CA GLY A 130 -30.39 -15.02 13.88
C GLY A 130 -30.17 -16.41 14.47
N ARG A 131 -29.54 -16.50 15.65
CA ARG A 131 -29.51 -17.74 16.43
C ARG A 131 -30.72 -17.73 17.35
N HIS A 132 -31.86 -18.19 16.85
CA HIS A 132 -32.87 -18.77 17.72
C HIS A 132 -32.94 -20.27 17.45
N PRO A 133 -32.31 -21.11 18.28
CA PRO A 133 -32.64 -22.53 18.29
C PRO A 133 -34.00 -22.66 18.96
N SER A 134 -35.07 -22.71 18.16
CA SER A 134 -36.37 -23.16 18.67
C SER A 134 -36.27 -24.66 18.94
N GLY A 135 -35.79 -25.01 20.13
CA GLY A 135 -36.05 -26.28 20.76
C GLY A 135 -37.45 -26.27 21.37
N VAL A 136 -38.20 -27.33 21.09
CA VAL A 136 -39.25 -27.96 21.91
C VAL A 136 -40.41 -27.08 22.41
N SER A 137 -41.61 -27.31 21.87
CA SER A 137 -42.67 -28.02 22.59
C SER A 137 -43.76 -28.52 21.65
#